data_AF-A0A1H1PN38-F1
#
_entry.id   AF-A0A1H1PN38-F1
#
_cell.length_a   1.000
_cell.length_b   1.000
_cell.length_c   1.000
_cell.angle_alpha   90.00
_cell.angle_beta   90.00
_cell.angle_gamma   90.00
#
_symmetry.space_group_name_H-M   'P 1'
#
loop_
_entity.id
_entity.type
_entity.pdbx_description
1 polymer ?
#
loop_
_entity_poly.entity_id
_entity_poly.type
_entity_poly.pdbx_seq_one_letter_code
_entity_poly.pdbx_strand_id
1 'polypeptide(L)'
;MAPGTDDLGALVDRVPEGWTAVTYRGRPYGLRRTSRADGRSVALYAEELGGLDVVSTNVYRTVAGDVLRPCEMPAATVLAFLAGWRPARPPSVSPAGASPARPPRRG
;
A
#
# COMPACT_ATOMS: atom_id res chain seq x y z
N MET A 1 16.40 -6.07 -13.98
CA MET A 1 15.44 -7.15 -14.24
C MET A 1 14.14 -6.75 -13.56
N ALA A 2 13.06 -6.51 -14.30
CA ALA A 2 11.75 -6.32 -13.67
C ALA A 2 11.34 -7.65 -13.02
N PRO A 3 10.69 -7.64 -11.84
CA PRO A 3 10.22 -8.88 -11.23
C PRO A 3 9.30 -9.62 -12.22
N GLY A 4 9.52 -10.92 -12.36
CA GLY A 4 8.64 -11.79 -13.13
C GLY A 4 7.27 -11.90 -12.46
N THR A 5 6.28 -12.37 -13.22
CA THR A 5 4.91 -12.55 -12.75
C THR A 5 4.80 -13.56 -11.59
N ASP A 6 5.80 -14.43 -11.43
CA ASP A 6 5.89 -15.45 -10.38
C ASP A 6 5.94 -14.88 -8.95
N ASP A 7 6.35 -13.62 -8.79
CA ASP A 7 6.38 -12.91 -7.50
C ASP A 7 5.15 -12.03 -7.25
N LEU A 8 4.15 -12.01 -8.16
CA LEU A 8 3.01 -11.10 -8.08
C LEU A 8 2.24 -11.23 -6.76
N GLY A 9 1.99 -12.45 -6.30
CA GLY A 9 1.30 -12.70 -5.03
C GLY A 9 2.03 -12.09 -3.84
N ALA A 10 3.35 -12.29 -3.77
CA ALA A 10 4.20 -11.72 -2.73
C ALA A 10 4.23 -10.19 -2.77
N LEU A 11 4.27 -9.60 -3.98
CA LEU A 11 4.22 -8.15 -4.16
C LEU A 11 2.89 -7.55 -3.66
N VAL A 12 1.77 -8.24 -3.91
CA VAL A 12 0.45 -7.83 -3.43
C VAL A 12 0.35 -7.99 -1.91
N ASP A 13 0.86 -9.08 -1.36
CA ASP A 13 0.77 -9.37 0.08
C ASP A 13 1.65 -8.46 0.95
N ARG A 14 2.67 -7.82 0.36
CA ARG A 14 3.41 -6.73 1.02
C ARG A 14 2.52 -5.51 1.34
N VAL A 15 1.42 -5.32 0.61
CA VAL A 15 0.53 -4.16 0.80
C VAL A 15 -0.49 -4.50 1.90
N PRO A 16 -0.52 -3.77 3.03
CA PRO A 16 -1.54 -3.95 4.05
C PRO A 16 -2.93 -3.70 3.50
N GLU A 17 -3.94 -4.41 4.01
CA GLU A 17 -5.34 -4.11 3.70
C GLU A 17 -5.70 -2.69 4.18
N GLY A 18 -6.51 -1.97 3.40
CA GLY A 18 -6.88 -0.59 3.68
C GLY A 18 -5.92 0.42 3.05
N TRP A 19 -5.84 1.62 3.63
CA TRP A 19 -5.03 2.73 3.12
C TRP A 19 -3.71 2.84 3.88
N THR A 20 -2.62 3.11 3.16
CA THR A 20 -1.30 3.33 3.73
C THR A 20 -0.54 4.40 2.95
N ALA A 21 0.19 5.26 3.66
CA ALA A 21 1.07 6.25 3.05
C ALA A 21 2.39 5.58 2.66
N VAL A 22 2.84 5.79 1.42
CA VAL A 22 4.08 5.23 0.88
C VAL A 22 4.90 6.27 0.16
N THR A 23 6.15 5.94 -0.14
CA THR A 23 7.01 6.71 -1.02
C THR A 23 7.45 5.83 -2.17
N TYR A 24 7.37 6.36 -3.40
CA TYR A 24 7.86 5.69 -4.61
C TYR A 24 8.59 6.72 -5.48
N ARG A 25 9.82 6.38 -5.92
CA ARG A 25 10.69 7.28 -6.71
C ARG A 25 10.83 8.70 -6.12
N GLY A 26 10.86 8.80 -4.79
CA GLY A 26 10.99 10.08 -4.07
C GLY A 26 9.70 10.90 -3.95
N ARG A 27 8.56 10.38 -4.43
CA ARG A 27 7.26 11.05 -4.36
C ARG A 27 6.34 10.36 -3.35
N PRO A 28 5.52 11.11 -2.59
CA PRO A 28 4.56 10.54 -1.64
C PRO A 28 3.31 10.03 -2.37
N TYR A 29 2.85 8.83 -2.03
CA TYR A 29 1.62 8.24 -2.55
C TYR A 29 0.73 7.76 -1.41
N GLY A 30 -0.59 7.84 -1.62
CA GLY A 30 -1.57 7.10 -0.85
C GLY A 30 -1.85 5.79 -1.56
N LEU A 31 -1.46 4.66 -0.98
CA LEU A 31 -1.68 3.33 -1.52
C LEU A 31 -2.83 2.65 -0.78
N ARG A 32 -3.83 2.16 -1.51
CA ARG A 32 -4.97 1.44 -0.98
C ARG A 32 -5.05 0.03 -1.56
N ARG A 33 -5.16 -0.95 -0.66
CA ARG A 33 -5.55 -2.33 -0.99
C ARG A 33 -6.98 -2.57 -0.56
N THR A 34 -7.75 -3.21 -1.44
CA THR A 34 -9.09 -3.72 -1.12
C THR A 34 -9.19 -5.16 -1.58
N SER A 35 -9.30 -6.08 -0.63
CA SER A 35 -9.46 -7.50 -0.88
C SER A 35 -10.94 -7.90 -0.85
N ARG A 36 -11.36 -8.74 -1.80
CA ARG A 36 -12.72 -9.27 -1.96
C ARG A 36 -12.68 -10.76 -2.24
N ALA A 37 -13.82 -11.43 -2.10
CA ALA A 37 -13.95 -12.88 -2.34
C ALA A 37 -12.86 -13.69 -1.62
N ASP A 38 -12.71 -13.46 -0.32
CA ASP A 38 -11.70 -14.10 0.54
C ASP A 38 -10.25 -13.93 0.03
N GLY A 39 -9.95 -12.76 -0.55
CA GLY A 39 -8.63 -12.43 -1.08
C GLY A 39 -8.37 -12.93 -2.50
N ARG A 40 -9.35 -13.56 -3.16
CA ARG A 40 -9.23 -14.00 -4.56
C ARG A 40 -9.27 -12.85 -5.56
N SER A 41 -9.85 -11.72 -5.17
CA SER A 41 -9.89 -10.50 -5.97
C SER A 41 -9.33 -9.35 -5.15
N VAL A 42 -8.21 -8.78 -5.59
CA VAL A 42 -7.56 -7.65 -4.91
C VAL A 42 -7.53 -6.46 -5.84
N ALA A 43 -8.03 -5.32 -5.39
CA ALA A 43 -7.86 -4.05 -6.06
C ALA A 43 -6.77 -3.24 -5.36
N LEU A 44 -5.84 -2.70 -6.14
CA LEU A 44 -4.79 -1.82 -5.68
C LEU A 44 -4.93 -0.48 -6.42
N TYR A 45 -4.94 0.60 -5.64
CA TYR A 45 -4.99 1.96 -6.16
C TYR A 45 -3.99 2.81 -5.40
N ALA A 46 -3.11 3.48 -6.12
CA ALA A 46 -2.21 4.46 -5.58
C ALA A 46 -2.34 5.79 -6.31
N GLU A 47 -2.31 6.88 -5.56
CA GLU A 47 -2.33 8.24 -6.10
C GLU A 47 -1.25 9.09 -5.43
N GLU A 48 -0.59 9.95 -6.20
CA GLU A 48 0.42 10.88 -5.68
C GLU A 48 -0.24 11.94 -4.80
N LEU A 49 0.23 12.12 -3.55
CA LEU A 49 -0.38 13.00 -2.54
C LEU A 49 -0.10 14.51 -2.75
N GLY A 50 0.09 14.91 -4.00
CA GLY A 50 0.43 16.27 -4.40
C GLY A 50 0.66 16.42 -5.91
N GLY A 51 0.22 15.43 -6.68
CA GLY A 51 0.37 15.41 -8.13
C GLY A 51 -0.81 14.73 -8.80
N LEU A 52 -0.63 14.36 -10.06
CA LEU A 52 -1.67 13.75 -10.89
C LEU A 52 -1.34 12.30 -11.26
N ASP A 53 -0.22 11.77 -10.76
CA ASP A 53 0.20 10.40 -11.04
C ASP A 53 -0.65 9.40 -10.27
N VAL A 54 -1.11 8.38 -10.97
CA VAL A 54 -1.94 7.31 -10.43
C VAL A 54 -1.40 5.96 -10.88
N VAL A 55 -1.55 4.95 -10.04
CA VAL A 55 -1.25 3.55 -10.35
C VAL A 55 -2.43 2.70 -9.91
N SER A 56 -3.11 2.03 -10.83
CA SER A 56 -4.26 1.20 -10.52
C SER A 56 -4.21 -0.16 -11.20
N THR A 57 -4.57 -1.19 -10.46
CA THR A 57 -4.63 -2.56 -10.97
C THR A 57 -5.58 -3.42 -10.17
N ASN A 58 -6.13 -4.42 -10.83
CA ASN A 58 -6.77 -5.56 -10.19
C ASN A 58 -5.82 -6.76 -10.25
N VAL A 59 -5.86 -7.60 -9.23
CA VAL A 59 -5.19 -8.89 -9.19
C VAL A 59 -6.21 -9.96 -8.87
N TYR A 60 -6.22 -11.02 -9.68
CA TYR A 60 -7.10 -12.16 -9.50
C TYR A 60 -6.27 -13.40 -9.20
N ARG A 61 -6.52 -14.01 -8.05
CA ARG A 61 -5.88 -15.28 -7.66
C ARG A 61 -6.71 -16.42 -8.23
N THR A 62 -6.15 -17.15 -9.19
CA THR A 62 -6.82 -18.27 -9.87
C THR A 62 -6.10 -19.57 -9.58
N VAL A 63 -6.75 -20.70 -9.88
CA VAL A 63 -6.12 -22.03 -9.77
C VAL A 63 -4.90 -22.21 -10.67
N ALA A 64 -4.78 -21.38 -11.72
CA ALA A 64 -3.66 -21.39 -12.67
C ALA A 64 -2.57 -20.37 -12.30
N GLY A 65 -2.76 -19.57 -11.25
CA GLY A 65 -1.83 -18.53 -10.81
C GLY A 65 -2.47 -17.15 -10.67
N ASP A 66 -1.67 -16.19 -10.21
CA ASP A 66 -2.08 -14.81 -10.01
C ASP A 66 -2.06 -14.03 -11.33
N VAL A 67 -3.15 -13.33 -11.62
CA VAL A 67 -3.35 -12.59 -12.87
C VAL A 67 -3.45 -11.10 -12.59
N LEU A 68 -2.52 -10.32 -13.14
CA LEU A 68 -2.53 -8.86 -13.10
C LEU A 68 -3.42 -8.29 -14.21
N ARG A 69 -4.34 -7.39 -13.87
CA ARG A 69 -5.14 -6.59 -14.81
C ARG A 69 -5.04 -5.10 -14.51
N PRO A 70 -4.10 -4.38 -15.16
CA PRO A 70 -4.01 -2.92 -15.10
C PRO A 70 -5.22 -2.27 -15.79
N CYS A 71 -5.69 -1.13 -15.29
CA CYS A 71 -6.85 -0.43 -15.87
C CYS A 71 -6.47 0.45 -17.07
N GLU A 72 -5.42 1.27 -16.97
CA GLU A 72 -5.06 2.28 -18.00
C GLU A 72 -3.53 2.50 -18.10
N MET A 73 -2.71 1.50 -17.76
CA MET A 73 -1.25 1.63 -17.79
C MET A 73 -0.51 0.33 -18.03
N PRO A 74 0.77 0.37 -18.44
CA PRO A 74 1.56 -0.82 -18.66
C PRO A 74 1.71 -1.66 -17.39
N ALA A 75 1.58 -2.99 -17.52
CA ALA A 75 1.82 -3.93 -16.43
C ALA A 75 3.22 -3.75 -15.80
N ALA A 76 4.23 -3.42 -16.60
CA ALA A 76 5.58 -3.15 -16.12
C ALA A 76 5.64 -1.95 -15.15
N THR A 77 4.84 -0.91 -15.36
CA THR A 77 4.76 0.25 -14.45
C THR A 77 4.16 -0.16 -13.11
N VAL A 78 3.09 -0.95 -13.14
CA VAL A 78 2.42 -1.48 -11.94
C VAL A 78 3.39 -2.37 -11.16
N LEU A 79 4.05 -3.33 -11.82
CA LEU A 79 5.02 -4.22 -11.17
C LEU A 79 6.20 -3.45 -10.58
N ALA A 80 6.73 -2.44 -11.30
CA ALA A 80 7.79 -1.58 -10.79
C ALA A 80 7.34 -0.80 -9.54
N PHE A 81 6.10 -0.30 -9.52
CA PHE A 81 5.52 0.35 -8.35
C PHE A 81 5.41 -0.62 -7.17
N LEU A 82 4.77 -1.79 -7.36
CA LEU A 82 4.56 -2.78 -6.31
C LEU A 82 5.87 -3.31 -5.72
N ALA A 83 6.91 -3.43 -6.54
CA ALA A 83 8.23 -3.82 -6.06
C ALA A 83 8.95 -2.69 -5.29
N GLY A 84 8.82 -1.44 -5.76
CA GLY A 84 9.67 -0.33 -5.36
C GLY A 84 9.10 0.63 -4.31
N TRP A 85 7.81 0.55 -3.95
CA TRP A 85 7.27 1.40 -2.90
C TRP A 85 7.88 1.06 -1.53
N ARG A 86 7.96 2.08 -0.67
CA ARG A 86 8.41 1.94 0.72
C ARG A 86 7.39 2.60 1.66
N PRO A 87 7.15 2.06 2.87
CA PRO A 87 6.31 2.73 3.85
C PRO A 87 6.79 4.17 4.04
N ALA A 88 5.87 5.14 3.98
CA ALA A 88 6.20 6.49 4.40
C ALA A 88 6.58 6.38 5.87
N ARG A 89 7.70 7.01 6.26
CA ARG A 89 8.08 7.07 7.66
C ARG A 89 6.86 7.66 8.39
N PRO A 90 6.29 6.97 9.40
CA PRO A 90 5.25 7.61 10.20
C PRO A 90 5.84 8.94 10.69
N PRO A 91 5.04 10.02 10.77
CA PRO A 91 5.53 11.22 11.44
C PRO A 91 6.10 10.75 12.77
N SER A 92 7.31 11.20 13.10
CA SER A 92 7.95 10.88 14.37
C SER A 92 7.01 11.33 15.48
N VAL A 93 6.17 10.44 15.96
CA VAL A 93 5.39 10.67 17.16
C VAL A 93 6.41 10.61 18.29
N SER A 94 6.96 11.77 18.65
CA SER A 94 7.49 11.94 20.00
C SER A 94 6.37 11.53 20.95
N PRO A 95 6.61 10.71 21.98
CA PRO A 95 5.60 10.38 22.97
C PRO A 95 5.34 11.62 23.84
N ALA A 96 4.63 12.61 23.28
CA ALA A 96 4.14 13.77 23.99
C ALA A 96 2.72 13.46 24.44
N GLY A 97 2.55 13.12 25.73
CA GLY A 97 1.22 13.04 26.33
C GLY A 97 0.97 11.97 27.40
N ALA A 98 1.98 11.48 28.13
CA ALA A 98 1.70 10.91 29.45
C ALA A 98 1.38 12.09 30.39
N SER A 99 0.10 12.46 30.48
CA SER A 99 -0.38 13.42 31.48
C SER A 99 -0.10 12.85 32.87
N PRO A 100 0.65 13.52 33.76
CA PRO A 100 0.81 13.03 35.12
C PRO A 100 -0.55 13.07 35.82
N ALA A 101 -1.00 11.92 36.31
CA ALA A 101 -2.22 11.80 37.09
C ALA A 101 -2.20 12.83 38.23
N ARG A 102 -3.21 13.70 38.26
CA ARG A 102 -3.41 14.69 39.33
C ARG A 102 -3.67 13.92 40.64
N PRO A 103 -2.91 14.13 41.73
CA PRO A 103 -3.21 13.46 42.98
C PRO A 103 -4.55 13.95 43.55
N PRO A 104 -5.31 13.09 44.26
CA PRO A 104 -6.56 13.48 44.88
C PRO A 104 -6.30 14.52 45.98
N ARG A 105 -7.13 15.57 46.00
CA ARG A 105 -7.14 16.56 47.09
C ARG A 105 -7.65 15.86 48.35
N ARG A 106 -6.79 15.73 49.36
CA ARG A 106 -7.17 15.25 50.70
C ARG A 106 -7.86 16.40 51.43
N GLY A 107 -9.09 16.14 51.89
CA GLY A 107 -9.80 16.99 52.87
C GLY A 107 -9.33 16.74 54.29
#